data_AF-A0A3D1A529-F1
#
_entry.id   AF-A0A3D1A529-F1
#
_cell.length_a   1.000
_cell.length_b   1.000
_cell.length_c   1.000
_cell.angle_alpha   90.00
_cell.angle_beta   90.00
_cell.angle_gamma   90.00
#
_symmetry.space_group_name_H-M   'P 1'
#
loop_
_entity.id
_entity.type
_entity.pdbx_description
1 polymer ?
#
loop_
_entity_poly.entity_id
_entity_poly.type
_entity_poly.pdbx_seq_one_letter_code
_entity_poly.pdbx_strand_id
1 'polypeptide(L)'
;MLTKGAVEDLIMEHLSRAGRGGAAPAVKKNAPAGRKVFLSDWELRRIYKPGEKSVKVPANAIVSPLSLDWLDYNGIAVLRD
;
A
#
# COMPACT_ATOMS: atom_id res chain seq x y z
N MET A 1 -17.54 -13.31 29.44
CA MET A 1 -17.86 -12.02 28.79
C MET A 1 -16.60 -11.51 28.12
N LEU A 2 -16.66 -11.10 26.86
CA LEU A 2 -15.50 -10.60 26.12
C LEU A 2 -15.26 -9.14 26.55
N THR A 3 -14.43 -8.94 27.57
CA THR A 3 -14.06 -7.59 28.03
C THR A 3 -13.03 -6.99 27.08
N LYS A 4 -12.94 -5.65 27.05
CA LYS A 4 -12.00 -4.92 26.18
C LYS A 4 -10.56 -5.45 26.27
N GLY A 5 -10.09 -5.76 27.48
CA GLY A 5 -8.76 -6.32 27.70
C GLY A 5 -8.58 -7.71 27.07
N ALA A 6 -9.60 -8.56 27.10
CA ALA A 6 -9.53 -9.89 26.49
C ALA A 6 -9.40 -9.84 24.97
N VAL A 7 -9.95 -8.79 24.34
CA VAL A 7 -9.80 -8.56 22.89
C VAL A 7 -8.40 -8.02 22.58
N GLU A 8 -7.87 -7.11 23.40
CA GLU A 8 -6.51 -6.58 23.26
C GLU A 8 -5.45 -7.69 23.38
N ASP A 9 -5.59 -8.58 24.35
CA ASP A 9 -4.68 -9.72 24.55
C ASP A 9 -4.72 -10.70 23.37
N LEU A 10 -5.91 -10.96 22.83
CA LEU A 10 -6.08 -11.88 21.71
C LEU A 10 -5.50 -11.31 20.40
N ILE A 11 -5.59 -9.99 20.19
CA ILE A 11 -4.94 -9.29 19.08
C ILE A 11 -3.42 -9.31 19.26
N MET A 12 -2.93 -9.01 20.45
CA MET A 12 -1.49 -9.02 20.76
C MET A 12 -0.89 -10.42 20.60
N GLU A 13 -1.59 -11.47 21.04
CA GLU A 13 -1.13 -12.85 20.87
C GLU A 13 -1.06 -13.23 19.39
N HIS A 14 -2.06 -12.85 18.58
CA HIS A 14 -2.09 -13.14 17.16
C HIS A 14 -0.99 -12.39 16.38
N LEU A 15 -0.77 -11.11 16.68
CA LEU A 15 0.28 -10.31 16.07
C LEU A 15 1.68 -10.78 16.49
N SER A 16 1.85 -11.19 17.75
CA SER A 16 3.12 -11.71 18.27
C SER A 16 3.47 -13.07 17.65
N ARG A 17 2.47 -13.92 17.38
CA ARG A 17 2.66 -15.16 16.61
C ARG A 17 3.06 -14.89 15.16
N ALA A 18 2.53 -13.83 14.54
CA ALA A 18 2.95 -13.38 13.21
C ALA A 18 4.35 -12.73 13.20
N GLY A 19 4.86 -12.32 14.37
CA GLY A 19 6.15 -11.63 14.55
C GLY A 19 7.39 -12.52 14.72
N ARG A 20 7.27 -13.85 14.75
CA ARG A 20 8.45 -14.78 14.77
C ARG A 20 9.12 -14.96 13.39
N GLY A 21 9.06 -13.94 12.54
CA GLY A 21 9.88 -13.82 11.34
C GLY A 21 10.47 -12.42 11.35
N GLY A 22 11.77 -12.34 11.65
CA GLY A 22 12.49 -11.09 11.92
C GLY A 22 12.21 -9.98 10.92
N ALA A 23 12.18 -8.75 11.45
CA ALA A 23 12.16 -7.52 10.67
C ALA A 23 13.42 -7.44 9.78
N ALA A 24 13.32 -7.98 8.57
CA ALA A 24 14.15 -7.56 7.46
C ALA A 24 13.62 -6.19 6.99
N PRO A 25 14.50 -5.27 6.52
CA PRO A 25 14.04 -4.04 5.87
C PRO A 25 13.03 -4.42 4.80
N ALA A 26 12.01 -3.58 4.59
CA ALA A 26 11.01 -3.78 3.54
C ALA A 26 11.69 -3.72 2.17
N VAL A 27 12.36 -4.82 1.80
CA VAL A 27 12.68 -5.20 0.45
C VAL A 27 11.34 -5.16 -0.24
N LYS A 28 11.25 -4.29 -1.26
CA LYS A 28 10.11 -4.19 -2.16
C LYS A 28 9.71 -5.61 -2.55
N LYS A 29 8.71 -6.13 -1.86
CA LYS A 29 8.19 -7.46 -2.10
C LYS A 29 7.45 -7.28 -3.40
N ASN A 30 8.09 -7.64 -4.51
CA ASN A 30 7.38 -7.91 -5.76
C ASN A 30 6.20 -8.77 -5.33
N ALA A 31 5.01 -8.17 -5.36
CA ALA A 31 3.81 -8.82 -4.90
C ALA A 31 3.74 -10.16 -5.63
N PRO A 32 3.38 -11.27 -4.97
CA PRO A 32 3.17 -12.53 -5.66
C PRO A 32 2.24 -12.25 -6.84
N ALA A 33 2.60 -12.75 -8.03
CA ALA A 33 2.13 -12.34 -9.35
C ALA A 33 0.60 -12.46 -9.64
N GLY A 34 -0.24 -12.54 -8.61
CA GLY A 34 -1.70 -12.48 -8.69
C GLY A 34 -2.39 -11.61 -7.64
N ARG A 35 -1.68 -10.97 -6.70
CA ARG A 35 -2.33 -10.08 -5.71
C ARG A 35 -2.44 -8.68 -6.29
N LYS A 36 -3.66 -8.24 -6.57
CA LYS A 36 -3.93 -6.85 -6.98
C LYS A 36 -3.59 -5.92 -5.82
N VAL A 37 -2.80 -4.88 -6.09
CA VAL A 37 -2.42 -3.87 -5.09
C VAL A 37 -3.32 -2.66 -5.29
N PHE A 38 -4.20 -2.37 -4.34
CA PHE A 38 -4.97 -1.14 -4.42
C PHE A 38 -4.10 0.03 -3.96
N LEU A 39 -3.94 1.06 -4.79
CA LEU A 39 -3.26 2.29 -4.43
C LEU A 39 -4.29 3.35 -4.08
N SER A 40 -4.31 3.71 -2.80
CA SER A 40 -5.10 4.83 -2.30
C SER A 40 -4.48 6.18 -2.65
N ASP A 41 -5.29 7.25 -2.58
CA ASP A 41 -4.84 8.62 -2.84
C ASP A 41 -3.65 9.01 -1.96
N TRP A 42 -3.67 8.59 -0.69
CA TRP A 42 -2.60 8.87 0.26
C TRP A 42 -1.28 8.18 -0.14
N GLU A 43 -1.34 6.93 -0.61
CA GLU A 43 -0.16 6.21 -1.10
C GLU A 43 0.39 6.83 -2.38
N LEU A 44 -0.49 7.24 -3.30
CA LEU A 44 -0.13 7.93 -4.54
C LEU A 44 0.57 9.26 -4.26
N ARG A 45 0.06 10.06 -3.31
CA ARG A 45 0.71 11.31 -2.88
C ARG A 45 2.07 11.08 -2.22
N ARG A 46 2.31 9.92 -1.60
CA ARG A 46 3.62 9.58 -1.04
C ARG A 46 4.63 9.13 -2.09
N ILE A 47 4.15 8.48 -3.15
CA ILE A 47 5.00 8.03 -4.26
C ILE A 47 5.33 9.22 -5.18
N TYR A 48 4.35 10.11 -5.40
CA TYR A 48 4.52 11.31 -6.20
C TYR A 48 5.50 12.29 -5.55
N LYS A 49 6.52 12.68 -6.30
CA LYS A 49 7.41 13.77 -5.91
C LYS A 49 7.00 15.07 -6.59
N PRO A 50 6.95 16.21 -5.87
CA PRO A 50 6.66 17.50 -6.47
C PRO A 50 7.61 17.81 -7.64
N GLY A 51 7.05 18.01 -8.83
CA GLY A 51 7.80 18.33 -10.05
C GLY A 51 8.09 17.13 -10.97
N GLU A 52 7.79 15.90 -10.56
CA GLU A 52 7.83 14.74 -11.47
C GLU A 52 6.61 14.76 -12.42
N LYS A 53 6.85 14.51 -13.71
CA LYS A 53 5.78 14.39 -14.73
C LYS A 53 5.22 12.98 -14.84
N SER A 54 5.69 12.04 -14.02
CA SER A 54 5.31 10.65 -14.10
C SER A 54 5.36 9.97 -12.73
N VAL A 55 4.40 9.07 -12.48
CA VAL A 55 4.39 8.23 -11.28
C VAL A 55 4.54 6.77 -11.70
N LYS A 56 5.47 6.07 -11.05
CA LYS A 56 5.65 4.63 -11.22
C LYS A 56 4.68 3.88 -10.35
N VAL A 57 3.83 3.08 -10.98
CA VAL A 57 2.80 2.27 -10.35
C VAL A 57 3.04 0.80 -10.73
N PRO A 58 2.90 -0.17 -9.81
CA PRO A 58 3.01 -1.58 -10.18
C PRO A 58 1.98 -1.98 -11.24
N ALA A 59 2.33 -2.83 -12.21
CA ALA A 59 1.43 -3.28 -13.28
C ALA A 59 0.17 -3.99 -12.76
N ASN A 60 0.27 -4.63 -11.59
CA ASN A 60 -0.84 -5.29 -10.89
C ASN A 60 -1.62 -4.34 -9.96
N ALA A 61 -1.37 -3.04 -9.99
CA ALA A 61 -2.04 -2.10 -9.12
C ALA A 61 -3.37 -1.60 -9.70
N ILE A 62 -4.38 -1.50 -8.83
CA ILE A 62 -5.63 -0.81 -9.10
C ILE A 62 -5.47 0.60 -8.54
N VAL A 63 -5.54 1.61 -9.41
CA VAL A 63 -5.60 3.01 -9.01
C VAL A 63 -7.06 3.41 -8.86
N SER A 64 -7.39 4.12 -7.77
CA SER A 64 -8.72 4.69 -7.57
C SER A 64 -9.09 5.67 -8.69
N PRO A 65 -10.34 5.67 -9.20
CA PRO A 65 -10.79 6.63 -10.23
C PRO A 65 -10.54 8.09 -9.85
N LEU A 66 -10.79 8.46 -8.59
CA LEU A 66 -10.55 9.81 -8.09
C LEU A 66 -9.07 10.22 -8.17
N SER A 67 -8.18 9.26 -7.97
CA SER A 67 -6.74 9.50 -8.07
C SER A 67 -6.27 9.57 -9.52
N LEU A 68 -6.93 8.86 -10.44
CA LEU A 68 -6.68 9.02 -11.88
C LEU A 68 -7.06 10.42 -12.34
N ASP A 69 -8.25 10.90 -11.97
CA ASP A 69 -8.70 12.26 -12.31
C ASP A 69 -7.71 13.33 -11.82
N TRP A 70 -7.17 13.15 -10.61
CA TRP A 70 -6.15 14.05 -10.07
C TRP A 70 -4.84 13.98 -10.87
N LEU A 71 -4.37 12.80 -11.24
CA LEU A 71 -3.15 12.64 -12.04
C LEU A 71 -3.31 13.26 -13.42
N ASP A 72 -4.45 13.04 -14.07
CA ASP A 72 -4.77 13.58 -15.39
C ASP A 72 -4.87 15.11 -15.35
N TYR A 73 -5.53 15.68 -14.34
CA TYR A 73 -5.61 17.14 -14.16
C TYR A 73 -4.24 17.80 -14.03
N ASN A 74 -3.28 17.13 -13.38
CA ASN A 74 -1.92 17.63 -13.21
C ASN A 74 -0.98 17.25 -14.37
N GLY A 75 -1.47 16.54 -15.39
CA GLY A 75 -0.66 16.08 -16.52
C GLY A 75 0.42 15.07 -16.14
N ILE A 76 0.16 14.25 -15.11
CA ILE A 76 1.12 13.27 -14.57
C ILE A 76 0.87 11.92 -15.25
N ALA A 77 1.87 11.41 -15.97
CA ALA A 77 1.79 10.12 -16.66
C ALA A 77 1.92 8.94 -15.69
N VAL A 78 1.08 7.91 -15.84
CA VAL A 78 1.18 6.68 -15.05
C VAL A 78 2.03 5.65 -15.80
N LEU A 79 3.20 5.35 -15.26
CA LEU A 79 4.10 4.31 -15.79
C LEU A 79 3.86 3.01 -15.03
N ARG A 80 3.41 1.96 -15.73
CA ARG A 80 3.20 0.64 -15.16
C ARG A 80 4.44 -0.22 -15.36
N ASP A 81 5.13 -0.57 -14.26
CA ASP A 81 6.30 -1.46 -14.20
C ASP A 81 5.92 -2.83 -13.59
#